data_AF-A0A811Y8V3-F1
#
_entry.id   AF-A0A811Y8V3-F1
#
_cell.length_a   1.000
_cell.length_b   1.000
_cell.length_c   1.000
_cell.angle_alpha   90.00
_cell.angle_beta   90.00
_cell.angle_gamma   90.00
#
_symmetry.space_group_name_H-M   'P 1'
#
loop_
_entity.id
_entity.type
_entity.pdbx_description
1 polymer ?
#
loop_
_entity_poly.entity_id
_entity_poly.type
_entity_poly.pdbx_seq_one_letter_code
_entity_poly.pdbx_strand_id
1 'polypeptide(L)'
;MASLQRKGLQARILSSEEEEKLKRDQALVSDFKQRKLEKEAQKNWDLFYKRNSTNFFKDRHWTTREFEDLRSCREFEDQKLTILEAGCGVGNCLFPLLEDQNIFAYACDFSPRAVEYVKQNPLYDSERCKVFQCDLTKDDLLEHVPPESVDVVMLIFVLSAVHPDKMHLVLQNIYQVLKPGKSVLFRDYGLYDHAMLRFKAGSKLGENFYARQDGTRSYFFTDEFLARLFTDTGYEEVVNEYVFRETVNKKEGLCVPRVFLQSKFRKCPKNPTP
;
A
#
# COMPACT_ATOMS: atom_id res chain seq x y z
N MET A 1 6.46 17.76 -18.48
CA MET A 1 7.45 18.13 -17.45
C MET A 1 7.29 17.15 -16.31
N ALA A 2 8.30 16.35 -16.01
CA ALA A 2 8.29 15.51 -14.81
C ALA A 2 8.17 16.45 -13.59
N SER A 3 7.16 16.26 -12.73
CA SER A 3 7.12 17.00 -11.47
C SER A 3 8.40 16.70 -10.72
N LEU A 4 9.15 17.72 -10.27
CA LEU A 4 10.35 17.51 -9.48
C LEU A 4 9.99 16.68 -8.23
N GLN A 5 10.43 15.44 -8.23
CA GLN A 5 10.31 14.56 -7.07
C GLN A 5 11.42 14.94 -6.11
N ARG A 6 11.05 15.41 -4.92
CA ARG A 6 12.01 15.66 -3.84
C ARG A 6 11.87 14.56 -2.81
N LYS A 7 12.99 14.02 -2.38
CA LYS A 7 13.08 13.09 -1.25
C LYS A 7 13.56 13.84 -0.01
N GLY A 8 13.10 13.44 1.16
CA GLY A 8 13.49 14.03 2.43
C GLY A 8 13.27 13.10 3.61
N LEU A 9 14.08 13.28 4.64
CA LEU A 9 14.00 12.55 5.92
C LEU A 9 13.06 13.20 6.93
N GLN A 10 12.35 14.26 6.53
CA GLN A 10 11.43 14.98 7.39
C GLN A 10 10.09 15.16 6.68
N ALA A 11 9.01 15.15 7.46
CA ALA A 11 7.68 15.43 6.98
C ALA A 11 7.56 16.84 6.38
N ARG A 12 6.49 17.06 5.61
CA ARG A 12 6.19 18.37 5.03
C ARG A 12 6.01 19.41 6.13
N ILE A 13 6.58 20.60 5.98
CA ILE A 13 6.24 21.73 6.85
C ILE A 13 4.84 22.21 6.50
N LEU A 14 3.99 22.38 7.51
CA LEU A 14 2.63 22.90 7.37
C LEU A 14 2.63 24.43 7.36
N SER A 15 1.62 25.04 6.73
CA SER A 15 1.32 26.45 7.00
C SER A 15 0.68 26.60 8.38
N SER A 16 0.72 27.81 8.96
CA SER A 16 0.06 28.08 10.25
C SER A 16 -1.44 27.76 10.21
N GLU A 17 -2.11 28.00 9.09
CA GLU A 17 -3.53 27.67 8.91
C GLU A 17 -3.77 26.14 8.92
N GLU A 18 -2.92 25.38 8.24
CA GLU A 18 -3.00 23.91 8.22
C GLU A 18 -2.74 23.32 9.61
N GLU A 19 -1.75 23.85 10.35
CA GLU A 19 -1.49 23.44 11.72
C GLU A 19 -2.68 23.72 12.64
N GLU A 20 -3.23 24.94 12.59
CA GLU A 20 -4.39 25.30 13.40
C GLU A 20 -5.60 24.43 13.08
N LYS A 21 -5.80 24.10 11.79
CA LYS A 21 -6.87 23.19 11.38
C LYS A 21 -6.72 21.82 12.03
N LEU A 22 -5.54 21.22 11.96
CA LEU A 22 -5.29 19.92 12.57
C LEU A 22 -5.38 19.98 14.11
N LYS A 23 -4.91 21.08 14.73
CA LYS A 23 -5.07 21.31 16.17
C LYS A 23 -6.53 21.38 16.59
N ARG A 24 -7.41 21.96 15.77
CA ARG A 24 -8.86 22.03 16.02
C ARG A 24 -9.59 20.70 15.80
N ASP A 25 -9.08 19.82 14.93
CA ASP A 25 -9.72 18.53 14.63
C ASP A 25 -9.35 17.45 15.66
N GLN A 26 -9.94 17.55 16.86
CA GLN A 26 -9.74 16.58 17.96
C GLN A 26 -10.92 15.62 18.15
N ALA A 27 -12.08 15.95 17.61
CA ALA A 27 -13.30 15.18 17.84
C ALA A 27 -13.27 13.85 17.08
N LEU A 28 -13.24 12.74 17.83
CA LEU A 28 -13.35 11.41 17.26
C LEU A 28 -14.79 11.10 16.83
N VAL A 29 -14.89 10.28 15.79
CA VAL A 29 -16.11 9.59 15.42
C VAL A 29 -16.58 8.72 16.61
N SER A 30 -17.89 8.65 16.84
CA SER A 30 -18.43 7.84 17.94
C SER A 30 -18.02 6.37 17.87
N ASP A 31 -17.80 5.74 19.02
CA ASP A 31 -17.38 4.33 19.14
C ASP A 31 -18.27 3.38 18.33
N PHE A 32 -19.59 3.61 18.35
CA PHE A 32 -20.52 2.83 17.56
C PHE A 32 -20.18 2.87 16.06
N LYS A 33 -19.90 4.06 15.52
CA LYS A 33 -19.56 4.23 14.12
C LYS A 33 -18.16 3.69 13.82
N GLN A 34 -17.19 3.83 14.72
CA GLN A 34 -15.87 3.22 14.57
C GLN A 34 -15.95 1.69 14.48
N ARG A 35 -16.67 1.05 15.42
CA ARG A 35 -16.90 -0.41 15.43
C ARG A 35 -17.64 -0.88 14.17
N LYS A 36 -18.62 -0.11 13.71
CA LYS A 36 -19.33 -0.40 12.45
C LYS A 36 -18.39 -0.34 11.25
N LEU A 37 -17.55 0.69 11.14
CA LEU A 37 -16.59 0.84 10.04
C LEU A 37 -15.57 -0.31 10.01
N GLU A 38 -15.09 -0.74 11.18
CA GLU A 38 -14.20 -1.90 11.27
C GLU A 38 -14.90 -3.20 10.86
N LYS A 39 -16.12 -3.45 11.37
CA LYS A 39 -16.91 -4.64 11.02
C LYS A 39 -17.28 -4.68 9.53
N GLU A 40 -17.57 -3.53 8.93
CA GLU A 40 -17.99 -3.42 7.53
C GLU A 40 -16.83 -3.07 6.57
N ALA A 41 -15.57 -3.14 7.00
CA ALA A 41 -14.43 -2.71 6.20
C ALA A 41 -14.37 -3.38 4.81
N GLN A 42 -14.59 -4.70 4.74
CA GLN A 42 -14.63 -5.44 3.46
C GLN A 42 -15.76 -4.95 2.56
N LYS A 43 -16.95 -4.79 3.13
CA LYS A 43 -18.15 -4.32 2.42
C LYS A 43 -17.94 -2.92 1.86
N ASN A 44 -17.29 -2.03 2.61
CA ASN A 44 -17.01 -0.66 2.15
C ASN A 44 -16.08 -0.66 0.94
N TRP A 45 -15.03 -1.50 0.94
CA TRP A 45 -14.17 -1.69 -0.23
C TRP A 45 -14.92 -2.35 -1.40
N ASP A 46 -15.77 -3.35 -1.15
CA ASP A 46 -16.57 -3.96 -2.23
C ASP A 46 -17.53 -2.97 -2.89
N LEU A 47 -18.17 -2.11 -2.09
CA LEU A 47 -19.02 -1.03 -2.58
C LEU A 47 -18.22 0.05 -3.31
N PHE A 48 -17.00 0.34 -2.88
CA PHE A 48 -16.10 1.23 -3.60
C PHE A 48 -15.81 0.69 -5.00
N TYR A 49 -15.40 -0.57 -5.13
CA TYR A 49 -15.17 -1.17 -6.46
C TYR A 49 -16.45 -1.29 -7.28
N LYS A 50 -17.60 -1.56 -6.65
CA LYS A 50 -18.90 -1.56 -7.34
C LYS A 50 -19.23 -0.21 -7.99
N ARG A 51 -18.89 0.89 -7.31
CA ARG A 51 -19.22 2.24 -7.77
C ARG A 51 -18.25 2.74 -8.83
N ASN A 52 -16.98 2.38 -8.72
CA ASN A 52 -15.93 2.96 -9.56
C ASN A 52 -15.37 2.02 -10.63
N SER A 53 -15.71 0.72 -10.56
CA SER A 53 -15.25 -0.32 -11.47
C SER A 53 -13.72 -0.31 -11.61
N THR A 54 -13.19 -0.34 -12.84
CA THR A 54 -11.76 -0.38 -13.14
C THR A 54 -11.14 0.99 -13.46
N ASN A 55 -11.93 2.07 -13.43
CA ASN A 55 -11.52 3.38 -13.98
C ASN A 55 -11.04 4.39 -12.93
N PHE A 56 -11.07 4.02 -11.65
CA PHE A 56 -10.76 4.96 -10.58
C PHE A 56 -9.28 5.31 -10.50
N PHE A 57 -8.44 4.29 -10.49
CA PHE A 57 -6.99 4.43 -10.42
C PHE A 57 -6.39 4.28 -11.81
N LYS A 58 -5.31 5.02 -12.04
CA LYS A 58 -4.51 4.88 -13.26
C LYS A 58 -3.48 3.79 -13.08
N ASP A 59 -3.07 3.20 -14.20
CA ASP A 59 -1.98 2.24 -14.23
C ASP A 59 -0.66 2.84 -13.75
N ARG A 60 0.04 2.08 -12.91
CA ARG A 60 1.22 2.51 -12.17
C ARG A 60 2.50 2.10 -12.89
N HIS A 61 2.70 2.57 -14.12
CA HIS A 61 3.94 2.33 -14.88
C HIS A 61 5.22 2.95 -14.26
N TRP A 62 5.09 3.69 -13.16
CA TRP A 62 6.22 4.28 -12.46
C TRP A 62 6.93 3.29 -11.53
N THR A 63 6.30 2.17 -11.15
CA THR A 63 6.84 1.25 -10.13
C THR A 63 8.18 0.64 -10.55
N THR A 64 8.32 0.22 -11.80
CA THR A 64 9.60 -0.33 -12.34
C THR A 64 10.70 0.72 -12.50
N ARG A 65 10.36 2.01 -12.45
CA ARG A 65 11.33 3.12 -12.46
C ARG A 65 11.77 3.54 -11.06
N GLU A 66 10.87 3.46 -10.09
CA GLU A 66 11.10 3.95 -8.72
C GLU A 66 11.59 2.87 -7.76
N PHE A 67 11.36 1.59 -8.08
CA PHE A 67 11.84 0.45 -7.31
C PHE A 67 12.83 -0.37 -8.13
N GLU A 68 14.11 -0.05 -7.97
CA GLU A 68 15.20 -0.77 -8.64
C GLU A 68 15.21 -2.25 -8.29
N ASP A 69 14.73 -2.64 -7.10
CA ASP A 69 14.56 -4.03 -6.66
C ASP A 69 13.79 -4.91 -7.64
N LEU A 70 12.83 -4.36 -8.38
CA LEU A 70 12.10 -5.12 -9.41
C LEU A 70 13.00 -5.52 -10.59
N ARG A 71 14.16 -4.87 -10.74
CA ARG A 71 15.21 -5.18 -11.71
C ARG A 71 16.41 -5.88 -11.07
N SER A 72 16.88 -5.37 -9.93
CA SER A 72 18.11 -5.81 -9.26
C SER A 72 17.97 -7.09 -8.44
N CYS A 73 16.74 -7.59 -8.23
CA CYS A 73 16.54 -8.93 -7.66
C CYS A 73 16.99 -10.06 -8.59
N ARG A 74 17.27 -9.76 -9.87
CA ARG A 74 17.76 -10.70 -10.87
C ARG A 74 19.29 -10.72 -10.87
N GLU A 75 19.86 -11.91 -10.73
CA GLU A 75 21.27 -12.20 -10.91
C GLU A 75 21.65 -12.30 -12.39
N PHE A 76 20.70 -12.66 -13.26
CA PHE A 76 20.85 -12.74 -14.72
C PHE A 76 19.53 -12.39 -15.43
N GLU A 77 19.62 -11.99 -16.70
CA GLU A 77 18.54 -11.36 -17.48
C GLU A 77 17.24 -12.21 -17.51
N ASP A 78 17.37 -13.52 -17.68
CA ASP A 78 16.26 -14.48 -17.77
C ASP A 78 15.79 -15.06 -16.43
N GLN A 79 16.30 -14.55 -15.30
CA GLN A 79 15.85 -15.04 -14.00
C GLN A 79 14.37 -14.74 -13.79
N LYS A 80 13.58 -15.79 -13.55
CA LYS A 80 12.17 -15.64 -13.17
C LYS A 80 12.06 -15.03 -11.77
N LEU A 81 11.20 -14.04 -11.63
CA LEU A 81 10.91 -13.35 -10.38
C LEU A 81 9.51 -13.71 -9.90
N THR A 82 9.38 -14.15 -8.65
CA THR A 82 8.08 -14.36 -8.02
C THR A 82 7.74 -13.16 -7.15
N ILE A 83 6.66 -12.46 -7.45
CA ILE A 83 6.21 -11.30 -6.66
C ILE A 83 4.89 -11.57 -5.93
N LEU A 84 4.64 -10.82 -4.87
CA LEU A 84 3.31 -10.70 -4.25
C LEU A 84 2.85 -9.25 -4.29
N GLU A 85 1.73 -8.95 -4.96
CA GLU A 85 1.02 -7.69 -4.77
C GLU A 85 -0.08 -7.86 -3.73
N ALA A 86 0.18 -7.37 -2.51
CA ALA A 86 -0.78 -7.40 -1.41
C ALA A 86 -1.70 -6.18 -1.52
N GLY A 87 -3.00 -6.40 -1.70
CA GLY A 87 -4.00 -5.35 -1.97
C GLY A 87 -3.95 -4.85 -3.42
N CYS A 88 -4.10 -5.77 -4.39
CA CYS A 88 -3.92 -5.50 -5.81
C CYS A 88 -5.01 -4.63 -6.45
N GLY A 89 -6.14 -4.45 -5.77
CA GLY A 89 -7.33 -3.83 -6.32
C GLY A 89 -7.74 -4.48 -7.63
N VAL A 90 -7.92 -3.65 -8.66
CA VAL A 90 -8.29 -4.09 -10.02
C VAL A 90 -7.08 -4.32 -10.94
N GLY A 91 -5.86 -4.40 -10.37
CA GLY A 91 -4.64 -4.76 -11.10
C GLY A 91 -3.88 -3.60 -11.75
N ASN A 92 -4.14 -2.35 -11.36
CA ASN A 92 -3.45 -1.18 -11.94
C ASN A 92 -1.93 -1.15 -11.67
N CYS A 93 -1.43 -1.91 -10.69
CA CYS A 93 0.02 -2.14 -10.55
C CYS A 93 0.42 -3.49 -11.13
N LEU A 94 -0.42 -4.52 -10.91
CA LEU A 94 -0.23 -5.88 -11.40
C LEU A 94 0.05 -5.98 -12.90
N PHE A 95 -0.87 -5.47 -13.74
CA PHE A 95 -0.77 -5.68 -15.18
C PHE A 95 0.45 -5.00 -15.81
N PRO A 96 0.80 -3.74 -15.45
CA PRO A 96 2.07 -3.16 -15.88
C PRO A 96 3.31 -3.96 -15.49
N LEU A 97 3.29 -4.69 -14.36
CA LEU A 97 4.40 -5.57 -13.97
C LEU A 97 4.43 -6.85 -14.81
N LEU A 98 3.27 -7.40 -15.14
CA LEU A 98 3.15 -8.62 -15.96
C LEU A 98 3.51 -8.43 -17.44
N GLU A 99 3.72 -7.20 -17.90
CA GLU A 99 4.35 -6.94 -19.21
C GLU A 99 5.73 -7.63 -19.31
N ASP A 100 6.45 -7.75 -18.19
CA ASP A 100 7.69 -8.50 -18.07
C ASP A 100 7.43 -10.02 -18.08
N GLN A 101 7.83 -10.67 -19.17
CA GLN A 101 7.66 -12.11 -19.40
C GLN A 101 8.49 -13.00 -18.46
N ASN A 102 9.17 -12.45 -17.47
CA ASN A 102 9.91 -13.21 -16.45
C ASN A 102 9.31 -13.05 -15.04
N ILE A 103 8.16 -12.39 -14.87
CA ILE A 103 7.47 -12.22 -13.56
C ILE A 103 6.27 -13.15 -13.36
N PHE A 104 6.32 -14.07 -12.39
CA PHE A 104 5.11 -14.69 -11.86
C PHE A 104 4.58 -13.86 -10.69
N ALA A 105 3.27 -13.57 -10.67
CA ALA A 105 2.65 -12.79 -9.61
C ALA A 105 1.64 -13.60 -8.78
N TYR A 106 1.81 -13.60 -7.47
CA TYR A 106 0.69 -13.74 -6.56
C TYR A 106 0.06 -12.36 -6.35
N ALA A 107 -1.26 -12.27 -6.34
CA ALA A 107 -1.97 -11.03 -6.08
C ALA A 107 -3.16 -11.30 -5.17
N CYS A 108 -3.39 -10.44 -4.19
CA CYS A 108 -4.57 -10.59 -3.34
C CYS A 108 -5.26 -9.28 -3.05
N ASP A 109 -6.56 -9.32 -2.83
CA ASP A 109 -7.32 -8.15 -2.37
C ASP A 109 -8.37 -8.55 -1.35
N PHE A 110 -8.71 -7.59 -0.47
CA PHE A 110 -9.73 -7.79 0.55
C PHE A 110 -11.14 -7.86 -0.05
N SER A 111 -11.37 -7.17 -1.18
CA SER A 111 -12.64 -7.18 -1.89
C SER A 111 -12.70 -8.35 -2.89
N PRO A 112 -13.72 -9.22 -2.79
CA PRO A 112 -13.92 -10.28 -3.77
C PRO A 112 -14.22 -9.71 -5.16
N ARG A 113 -14.89 -8.55 -5.25
CA ARG A 113 -15.15 -7.87 -6.51
C ARG A 113 -13.89 -7.35 -7.19
N ALA A 114 -12.92 -6.84 -6.43
CA ALA A 114 -11.64 -6.40 -6.98
C ALA A 114 -10.90 -7.58 -7.65
N VAL A 115 -10.84 -8.72 -6.94
CA VAL A 115 -10.28 -9.98 -7.45
C VAL A 115 -11.01 -10.44 -8.72
N GLU A 116 -12.34 -10.35 -8.75
CA GLU A 116 -13.13 -10.70 -9.93
C GLU A 116 -12.80 -9.79 -11.12
N TYR A 117 -12.64 -8.48 -10.91
CA TYR A 117 -12.22 -7.57 -11.98
C TYR A 117 -10.82 -7.87 -12.53
N VAL A 118 -9.90 -8.32 -11.68
CA VAL A 118 -8.59 -8.81 -12.15
C VAL A 118 -8.76 -10.03 -13.04
N LYS A 119 -9.55 -11.03 -12.61
CA LYS A 119 -9.81 -12.26 -13.39
C LYS A 119 -10.52 -12.01 -14.73
N GLN A 120 -11.37 -10.98 -14.79
CA GLN A 120 -12.08 -10.59 -16.02
C GLN A 120 -11.23 -9.76 -16.98
N ASN A 121 -10.06 -9.29 -16.55
CA ASN A 121 -9.19 -8.51 -17.41
C ASN A 121 -8.62 -9.40 -18.55
N PRO A 122 -8.64 -8.97 -19.82
CA PRO A 122 -8.07 -9.74 -20.93
C PRO A 122 -6.58 -10.06 -20.81
N LEU A 123 -5.84 -9.31 -19.99
CA LEU A 123 -4.41 -9.54 -19.72
C LEU A 123 -4.16 -10.54 -18.58
N TYR A 124 -5.22 -11.03 -17.92
CA TYR A 124 -5.07 -12.03 -16.88
C TYR A 124 -4.79 -13.41 -17.49
N ASP A 125 -3.64 -13.95 -17.11
CA ASP A 125 -3.20 -15.29 -17.46
C ASP A 125 -2.88 -16.07 -16.18
N SER A 126 -3.57 -17.19 -15.97
CA SER A 126 -3.40 -18.04 -14.79
C SER A 126 -2.03 -18.73 -14.72
N GLU A 127 -1.30 -18.83 -15.83
CA GLU A 127 0.08 -19.34 -15.85
C GLU A 127 1.07 -18.28 -15.34
N ARG A 128 0.67 -17.01 -15.37
CA ARG A 128 1.48 -15.83 -15.01
C ARG A 128 1.08 -15.17 -13.72
N CYS A 129 -0.16 -15.35 -13.29
CA CYS A 129 -0.72 -14.69 -12.14
C CYS A 129 -1.72 -15.60 -11.41
N LYS A 130 -1.58 -15.72 -10.10
CA LYS A 130 -2.60 -16.30 -9.22
C LYS A 130 -3.18 -15.20 -8.36
N VAL A 131 -4.40 -14.75 -8.70
CA VAL A 131 -5.15 -13.77 -7.91
C VAL A 131 -6.19 -14.43 -7.00
N PHE A 132 -6.26 -14.01 -5.73
CA PHE A 132 -7.16 -14.57 -4.73
C PHE A 132 -7.70 -13.50 -3.75
N GLN A 133 -8.82 -13.80 -3.10
CA GLN A 133 -9.35 -12.94 -2.04
C GLN A 133 -8.59 -13.22 -0.74
N CYS A 134 -8.22 -12.18 0.01
CA CYS A 134 -7.53 -12.32 1.29
C CYS A 134 -7.77 -11.11 2.20
N ASP A 135 -8.29 -11.34 3.41
CA ASP A 135 -8.14 -10.43 4.55
C ASP A 135 -6.75 -10.64 5.15
N LEU A 136 -5.78 -9.83 4.75
CA LEU A 136 -4.38 -9.91 5.22
C LEU A 136 -4.23 -9.85 6.75
N THR A 137 -5.26 -9.41 7.49
CA THR A 137 -5.25 -9.35 8.95
C THR A 137 -5.76 -10.62 9.64
N LYS A 138 -6.26 -11.61 8.88
CA LYS A 138 -6.90 -12.82 9.43
C LYS A 138 -6.60 -14.09 8.65
N ASP A 139 -6.64 -14.02 7.33
CA ASP A 139 -6.47 -15.18 6.46
C ASP A 139 -4.98 -15.50 6.32
N ASP A 140 -4.61 -16.78 6.25
CA ASP A 140 -3.21 -17.20 6.12
C ASP A 140 -2.76 -17.17 4.65
N LEU A 141 -1.75 -16.37 4.33
CA LEU A 141 -1.20 -16.33 2.96
C LEU A 141 -0.64 -17.69 2.53
N LEU A 142 -0.25 -18.55 3.47
CA LEU A 142 0.28 -19.89 3.17
C LEU A 142 -0.74 -20.82 2.50
N GLU A 143 -2.05 -20.53 2.58
CA GLU A 143 -3.09 -21.26 1.84
C GLU A 143 -3.00 -21.05 0.32
N HIS A 144 -2.33 -19.98 -0.11
CA HIS A 144 -2.27 -19.58 -1.52
C HIS A 144 -0.85 -19.45 -2.05
N VAL A 145 0.11 -19.12 -1.21
CA VAL A 145 1.50 -18.79 -1.55
C VAL A 145 2.43 -19.68 -0.72
N PRO A 146 3.33 -20.46 -1.35
CA PRO A 146 4.26 -21.30 -0.60
C PRO A 146 5.15 -20.47 0.36
N PRO A 147 5.58 -21.04 1.50
CA PRO A 147 6.45 -20.35 2.44
C PRO A 147 7.78 -19.98 1.78
N GLU A 148 8.31 -18.80 2.11
CA GLU A 148 9.59 -18.30 1.61
C GLU A 148 9.79 -18.47 0.09
N SER A 149 8.76 -18.19 -0.70
CA SER A 149 8.77 -18.36 -2.16
C SER A 149 8.81 -17.02 -2.92
N VAL A 150 8.44 -15.92 -2.26
CA VAL A 150 8.31 -14.60 -2.86
C VAL A 150 9.65 -13.85 -2.82
N ASP A 151 10.06 -13.31 -3.96
CA ASP A 151 11.27 -12.52 -4.13
C ASP A 151 11.08 -11.03 -3.81
N VAL A 152 9.88 -10.49 -4.02
CA VAL A 152 9.53 -9.10 -3.72
C VAL A 152 8.05 -9.00 -3.36
N VAL A 153 7.73 -8.28 -2.29
CA VAL A 153 6.34 -7.97 -1.92
C VAL A 153 6.07 -6.49 -2.19
N MET A 154 5.00 -6.18 -2.91
CA MET A 154 4.50 -4.84 -3.15
C MET A 154 3.36 -4.53 -2.18
N LEU A 155 3.54 -3.51 -1.34
CA LEU A 155 2.55 -3.04 -0.36
C LEU A 155 2.25 -1.56 -0.60
N ILE A 156 1.47 -1.28 -1.64
CA ILE A 156 1.30 0.05 -2.24
C ILE A 156 -0.13 0.58 -2.01
N PHE A 157 -0.30 1.57 -1.11
CA PHE A 157 -1.58 2.15 -0.69
C PHE A 157 -2.54 1.14 -0.03
N VAL A 158 -2.00 0.32 0.88
CA VAL A 158 -2.70 -0.84 1.47
C VAL A 158 -2.80 -0.70 2.98
N LEU A 159 -1.67 -0.51 3.68
CA LEU A 159 -1.69 -0.40 5.14
C LEU A 159 -2.52 0.80 5.59
N SER A 160 -2.57 1.90 4.84
CA SER A 160 -3.43 3.04 5.19
C SER A 160 -4.92 2.70 5.30
N ALA A 161 -5.38 1.62 4.65
CA ALA A 161 -6.76 1.15 4.75
C ALA A 161 -7.03 0.23 5.96
N VAL A 162 -5.97 -0.29 6.57
CA VAL A 162 -6.00 -1.23 7.69
C VAL A 162 -6.01 -0.45 9.01
N HIS A 163 -6.71 -0.97 10.01
CA HIS A 163 -6.67 -0.38 11.34
C HIS A 163 -5.22 -0.43 11.89
N PRO A 164 -4.68 0.64 12.49
CA PRO A 164 -3.29 0.67 12.99
C PRO A 164 -2.92 -0.54 13.86
N ASP A 165 -3.79 -0.90 14.81
CA ASP A 165 -3.63 -2.06 15.68
C ASP A 165 -3.53 -3.41 14.95
N LYS A 166 -3.86 -3.48 13.66
CA LYS A 166 -3.82 -4.71 12.86
C LYS A 166 -2.75 -4.69 11.77
N MET A 167 -2.04 -3.58 11.57
CA MET A 167 -1.03 -3.49 10.52
C MET A 167 0.12 -4.49 10.76
N HIS A 168 0.46 -4.76 12.02
CA HIS A 168 1.49 -5.74 12.37
C HIS A 168 1.13 -7.17 11.92
N LEU A 169 -0.16 -7.53 11.95
CA LEU A 169 -0.64 -8.84 11.50
C LEU A 169 -0.40 -9.01 9.99
N VAL A 170 -0.61 -7.95 9.20
CA VAL A 170 -0.32 -7.95 7.76
C VAL A 170 1.16 -8.24 7.51
N LEU A 171 2.04 -7.55 8.25
CA LEU A 171 3.49 -7.72 8.11
C LEU A 171 3.98 -9.10 8.54
N GLN A 172 3.42 -9.65 9.63
CA GLN A 172 3.70 -11.01 10.09
C GLN A 172 3.27 -12.04 9.03
N ASN A 173 2.10 -11.88 8.43
CA ASN A 173 1.60 -12.76 7.38
C ASN A 173 2.51 -12.75 6.14
N ILE A 174 2.87 -11.54 5.67
CA ILE A 174 3.82 -11.36 4.55
C ILE A 174 5.20 -11.97 4.86
N TYR A 175 5.65 -11.89 6.11
CA TYR A 175 6.95 -12.41 6.53
C TYR A 175 7.10 -13.92 6.26
N GLN A 176 6.00 -14.67 6.35
CA GLN A 176 5.98 -16.12 6.15
C GLN A 176 6.31 -16.52 4.70
N VAL A 177 5.82 -15.74 3.74
CA VAL A 177 5.93 -16.05 2.30
C VAL A 177 7.13 -15.39 1.63
N LEU A 178 7.66 -14.31 2.23
CA LEU A 178 8.85 -13.62 1.74
C LEU A 178 10.12 -14.44 1.99
N LYS A 179 10.97 -14.58 0.97
CA LYS A 179 12.29 -15.20 1.09
C LYS A 179 13.20 -14.41 2.06
N PRO A 180 14.06 -15.07 2.85
CA PRO A 180 15.11 -14.39 3.60
C PRO A 180 16.00 -13.52 2.71
N GLY A 181 16.39 -12.34 3.19
CA GLY A 181 17.20 -11.37 2.44
C GLY A 181 16.44 -10.57 1.36
N LYS A 182 15.17 -10.90 1.11
CA LYS A 182 14.31 -10.20 0.15
C LYS A 182 13.48 -9.11 0.84
N SER A 183 12.85 -8.25 0.03
CA SER A 183 12.29 -6.99 0.52
C SER A 183 10.79 -6.82 0.26
N VAL A 184 10.16 -6.11 1.20
CA VAL A 184 8.86 -5.47 1.02
C VAL A 184 9.09 -4.04 0.51
N LEU A 185 8.47 -3.72 -0.61
CA LEU A 185 8.42 -2.40 -1.20
C LEU A 185 7.14 -1.72 -0.77
N PHE A 186 7.27 -0.66 0.03
CA PHE A 186 6.16 0.06 0.62
C PHE A 186 6.01 1.43 -0.06
N ARG A 187 4.76 1.80 -0.34
CA ARG A 187 4.42 3.19 -0.61
C ARG A 187 3.01 3.50 -0.15
N ASP A 188 2.85 4.48 0.70
CA ASP A 188 1.52 4.91 1.17
C ASP A 188 1.51 6.40 1.50
N TYR A 189 0.40 6.92 2.01
CA TYR A 189 0.27 8.34 2.38
C TYR A 189 1.25 8.70 3.49
N GLY A 190 2.09 9.72 3.24
CA GLY A 190 2.93 10.31 4.27
C GLY A 190 2.16 11.34 5.09
N LEU A 191 2.69 11.64 6.28
CA LEU A 191 2.18 12.67 7.15
C LEU A 191 2.03 14.00 6.39
N TYR A 192 0.90 14.69 6.63
CA TYR A 192 0.58 15.97 6.00
C TYR A 192 0.38 15.94 4.48
N ASP A 193 0.10 14.77 3.89
CA ASP A 193 -0.44 14.71 2.54
C ASP A 193 -1.68 15.59 2.41
N HIS A 194 -1.88 16.22 1.25
CA HIS A 194 -3.06 17.04 1.03
C HIS A 194 -4.37 16.26 1.23
N ALA A 195 -4.40 14.93 1.02
CA ALA A 195 -5.58 14.13 1.32
C ALA A 195 -5.92 14.12 2.83
N MET A 196 -4.93 14.19 3.73
CA MET A 196 -5.14 14.29 5.18
C MET A 196 -5.88 15.58 5.51
N LEU A 197 -5.39 16.68 4.95
CA LEU A 197 -5.89 18.03 5.20
C LEU A 197 -7.27 18.28 4.58
N ARG A 198 -7.79 17.37 3.75
CA ARG A 198 -9.13 17.47 3.17
C ARG A 198 -10.22 16.84 4.02
N PHE A 199 -9.87 16.06 5.05
CA PHE A 199 -10.87 15.53 5.96
C PHE A 199 -11.60 16.67 6.68
N LYS A 200 -12.91 16.46 6.88
CA LYS A 200 -13.78 17.38 7.62
C LYS A 200 -13.87 16.91 9.07
N ALA A 201 -14.21 17.82 9.97
CA ALA A 201 -14.51 17.47 11.36
C ALA A 201 -15.54 16.33 11.41
N GLY A 202 -15.34 15.37 12.32
CA GLY A 202 -16.18 14.17 12.43
C GLY A 202 -15.83 13.02 11.47
N SER A 203 -14.66 13.10 10.80
CA SER A 203 -14.06 11.98 10.07
C SER A 203 -12.93 11.27 10.82
N LYS A 204 -12.41 11.86 11.90
CA LYS A 204 -11.25 11.34 12.64
C LYS A 204 -11.61 10.07 13.42
N LEU A 205 -10.87 9.01 13.19
CA LEU A 205 -11.00 7.71 13.88
C LEU A 205 -9.95 7.57 14.98
N GLY A 206 -8.79 8.20 14.80
CA GLY A 206 -7.69 8.21 15.77
C GLY A 206 -6.61 9.18 15.32
N GLU A 207 -5.46 9.13 15.96
CA GLU A 207 -4.29 9.89 15.51
C GLU A 207 -3.90 9.45 14.10
N ASN A 208 -3.78 10.42 13.20
CA ASN A 208 -3.48 10.22 11.77
C ASN A 208 -4.42 9.26 11.02
N PHE A 209 -5.56 8.88 11.59
CA PHE A 209 -6.47 7.89 11.03
C PHE A 209 -7.86 8.46 10.80
N TYR A 210 -8.37 8.35 9.57
CA TYR A 210 -9.60 9.03 9.15
C TYR A 210 -10.48 8.12 8.30
N ALA A 211 -11.80 8.36 8.37
CA ALA A 211 -12.81 7.71 7.55
C ALA A 211 -13.34 8.66 6.46
N ARG A 212 -13.46 8.13 5.24
CA ARG A 212 -14.11 8.76 4.10
C ARG A 212 -15.63 8.58 4.17
N GLN A 213 -16.35 9.32 3.34
CA GLN A 213 -17.81 9.27 3.28
C GLN A 213 -18.35 7.92 2.80
N ASP A 214 -17.59 7.18 1.99
CA ASP A 214 -17.95 5.84 1.53
C ASP A 214 -17.61 4.73 2.53
N GLY A 215 -17.06 5.08 3.70
CA GLY A 215 -16.68 4.16 4.76
C GLY A 215 -15.29 3.54 4.60
N THR A 216 -14.57 3.83 3.51
CA THR A 216 -13.15 3.49 3.39
C THR A 216 -12.32 4.39 4.32
N ARG A 217 -11.10 3.96 4.63
CA ARG A 217 -10.26 4.59 5.67
C ARG A 217 -8.89 4.93 5.11
N SER A 218 -8.21 5.87 5.76
CA SER A 218 -6.86 6.26 5.41
C SER A 218 -6.08 6.64 6.66
N TYR A 219 -4.97 5.97 6.89
CA TYR A 219 -3.91 6.34 7.81
C TYR A 219 -2.83 7.16 7.09
N PHE A 220 -2.22 8.11 7.79
CA PHE A 220 -1.12 8.94 7.29
C PHE A 220 0.13 8.67 8.11
N PHE A 221 1.15 8.10 7.47
CA PHE A 221 2.30 7.54 8.16
C PHE A 221 3.36 8.59 8.47
N THR A 222 3.90 8.53 9.68
CA THR A 222 5.25 9.06 9.94
C THR A 222 6.27 7.97 9.63
N ASP A 223 7.49 8.38 9.26
CA ASP A 223 8.61 7.49 9.01
C ASP A 223 8.97 6.71 10.28
N GLU A 224 8.93 7.32 11.46
CA GLU A 224 9.26 6.65 12.72
C GLU A 224 8.22 5.59 13.11
N PHE A 225 6.94 5.86 12.90
CA PHE A 225 5.89 4.87 13.14
C PHE A 225 6.04 3.68 12.18
N LEU A 226 6.27 3.95 10.89
CA LEU A 226 6.46 2.90 9.89
C LEU A 226 7.72 2.06 10.19
N ALA A 227 8.83 2.71 10.54
CA ALA A 227 10.07 2.05 10.93
C ALA A 227 9.84 1.05 12.06
N ARG A 228 9.26 1.54 13.18
CA ARG A 228 8.96 0.71 14.35
C ARG A 228 8.05 -0.46 14.01
N LEU A 229 6.98 -0.20 13.25
CA LEU A 229 6.04 -1.23 12.84
C LEU A 229 6.71 -2.39 12.08
N PHE A 230 7.66 -2.08 11.18
CA PHE A 230 8.42 -3.09 10.45
C PHE A 230 9.51 -3.75 11.31
N THR A 231 10.25 -2.99 12.11
CA THR A 231 11.32 -3.57 12.95
C THR A 231 10.77 -4.49 14.04
N ASP A 232 9.64 -4.12 14.65
CA ASP A 232 8.96 -4.94 15.67
C ASP A 232 8.41 -6.25 15.08
N THR A 233 8.25 -6.32 13.75
CA THR A 233 7.83 -7.53 13.03
C THR A 233 8.99 -8.30 12.40
N GLY A 234 10.23 -7.95 12.74
CA GLY A 234 11.45 -8.69 12.37
C GLY A 234 12.09 -8.27 11.04
N TYR A 235 11.66 -7.14 10.46
CA TYR A 235 12.29 -6.58 9.27
C TYR A 235 13.43 -5.62 9.63
N GLU A 236 14.35 -5.44 8.69
CA GLU A 236 15.39 -4.43 8.72
C GLU A 236 14.98 -3.26 7.81
N GLU A 237 15.12 -2.03 8.32
CA GLU A 237 14.94 -0.83 7.49
C GLU A 237 16.12 -0.68 6.52
N VAL A 238 15.83 -0.60 5.22
CA VAL A 238 16.84 -0.34 4.18
C VAL A 238 16.70 1.08 3.65
N VAL A 239 15.47 1.52 3.39
CA VAL A 239 15.14 2.88 2.95
C VAL A 239 13.81 3.28 3.59
N ASN A 240 13.71 4.50 4.12
CA ASN A 240 12.47 5.04 4.64
C ASN A 240 12.45 6.56 4.46
N GLU A 241 11.79 7.03 3.39
CA GLU A 241 11.90 8.43 2.96
C GLU A 241 10.54 9.02 2.58
N TYR A 242 10.34 10.31 2.88
CA TYR A 242 9.23 11.06 2.32
C TYR A 242 9.51 11.41 0.87
N VAL A 243 8.50 11.21 0.03
CA VAL A 243 8.48 11.57 -1.37
C VAL A 243 7.43 12.65 -1.59
N PHE A 244 7.91 13.84 -1.96
CA PHE A 244 7.08 15.00 -2.27
C PHE A 244 6.80 15.05 -3.77
N ARG A 245 5.52 15.23 -4.11
CA ARG A 245 5.04 15.39 -5.49
C ARG A 245 4.00 16.49 -5.56
N GLU A 246 3.66 16.90 -6.78
CA GLU A 246 2.50 17.76 -7.03
C GLU A 246 1.51 17.01 -7.92
N THR A 247 0.23 17.04 -7.54
CA THR A 247 -0.85 16.59 -8.42
C THR A 247 -1.49 17.80 -9.07
N VAL A 248 -1.37 17.86 -10.40
CA VAL A 248 -1.97 18.92 -11.22
C VAL A 248 -3.16 18.34 -11.99
N ASN A 249 -4.37 18.79 -11.67
CA ASN A 249 -5.56 18.59 -12.49
C ASN A 249 -5.90 19.90 -13.21
N LYS A 250 -5.42 20.05 -14.45
CA LYS A 250 -5.66 21.26 -15.26
C LYS A 250 -7.14 21.51 -15.53
N LYS A 251 -7.95 20.45 -15.67
CA LYS A 251 -9.39 20.56 -15.94
C LYS A 251 -10.15 21.15 -14.74
N GLU A 252 -9.69 20.85 -13.54
CA GLU A 252 -10.29 21.34 -12.28
C GLU A 252 -9.53 22.55 -11.70
N GLY A 253 -8.50 23.04 -12.38
CA GLY A 253 -7.64 24.13 -11.87
C GLY A 253 -6.90 23.80 -10.58
N LEU A 254 -6.67 22.50 -10.29
CA LEU A 254 -6.08 22.04 -9.04
C LEU A 254 -4.57 21.81 -9.20
N CYS A 255 -3.78 22.37 -8.30
CA CYS A 255 -2.37 22.01 -8.09
C CYS A 255 -2.15 21.83 -6.59
N VAL A 256 -1.90 20.59 -6.15
CA VAL A 256 -1.81 20.28 -4.71
C VAL A 256 -0.59 19.46 -4.37
N PRO A 257 0.06 19.74 -3.23
CA PRO A 257 1.20 18.97 -2.75
C PRO A 257 0.73 17.57 -2.33
N ARG A 258 1.47 16.55 -2.73
CA ARG A 258 1.29 15.17 -2.31
C ARG A 258 2.50 14.69 -1.54
N VAL A 259 2.26 13.99 -0.46
CA VAL A 259 3.28 13.44 0.43
C VAL A 259 3.05 11.94 0.53
N PHE A 260 4.09 11.18 0.23
CA PHE A 260 4.09 9.73 0.36
C PHE A 260 5.28 9.31 1.22
N LEU A 261 5.15 8.23 1.97
CA LEU A 261 6.35 7.46 2.34
C LEU A 261 6.63 6.45 1.25
N GLN A 262 7.89 6.33 0.88
CA GLN A 262 8.39 5.29 0.00
C GLN A 262 9.55 4.60 0.69
N SER A 263 9.36 3.34 1.00
CA SER A 263 10.23 2.63 1.92
C SER A 263 10.51 1.22 1.41
N LYS A 264 11.63 0.67 1.87
CA LYS A 264 12.10 -0.68 1.60
C LYS A 264 12.51 -1.30 2.93
N PHE A 265 11.89 -2.43 3.24
CA PHE A 265 12.19 -3.20 4.44
C PHE A 265 12.56 -4.62 4.04
N ARG A 266 13.65 -5.13 4.60
CA ARG A 266 14.22 -6.43 4.23
C ARG A 266 13.93 -7.46 5.32
N LYS A 267 13.52 -8.66 4.93
CA LYS A 267 13.50 -9.81 5.85
C LYS A 267 14.93 -10.24 6.13
N CYS A 268 15.31 -10.39 7.39
CA CYS A 268 16.66 -10.77 7.78
C CYS A 268 17.13 -12.03 7.01
N PRO A 269 18.36 -12.04 6.46
CA PRO A 269 18.95 -13.26 5.89
C PRO A 269 18.99 -14.35 6.95
N LYS A 270 18.78 -15.61 6.55
CA LYS A 270 19.13 -16.74 7.43
C LYS A 270 20.65 -16.74 7.59
N ASN A 271 21.13 -16.85 8.84
CA ASN A 271 22.55 -17.12 9.06
C ASN A 271 22.92 -18.38 8.26
N PRO A 272 24.05 -18.41 7.53
CA PRO A 272 24.51 -19.64 6.92
C PRO A 272 24.63 -20.68 8.04
N THR A 273 23.91 -21.78 7.89
CA THR A 273 24.07 -22.93 8.79
C THR A 273 25.55 -23.33 8.75
N PRO A 274 26.21 -23.49 9.91
CA PRO A 274 27.62 -23.89 9.93
C PRO A 274 27.86 -25.25 9.25
#